data_AF-W4H1T8-F1
#
_entry.id   AF-W4H1T8-F1
#
_cell.length_a   1.000
_cell.length_b   1.000
_cell.length_c   1.000
_cell.angle_alpha   90.00
_cell.angle_beta   90.00
_cell.angle_gamma   90.00
#
_symmetry.space_group_name_H-M   'P 1'
#
loop_
_entity.id
_entity.type
_entity.pdbx_description
1 polymer ?
#
loop_
_entity_poly.entity_id
_entity_poly.type
_entity_poly.pdbx_seq_one_letter_code
_entity_poly.pdbx_strand_id
1 'polypeptide(L)'
;MGSHAEGNAMSIFYARKTARNSLLVHRHKPLESLSSDEYLERTGVKLFAEDAIKQLVLDRSDNAVRSFERYFSSVVMQSHVEGRKFEFVNANVRNRVAFISYLEQNFSSVDDNTELTVEDMHQLLALRCPGFPRHVMSQATAHIDITRGPKIHFRRLFTCFKACFVYNEFLRYTHDIYGQVLQGDTKKALDSVLTEIQTSDRRRSSVIAAKFGEKIVLQLQAAHTSTSEQFVVPPIEIAL
;
A
#
# COMPACT_ATOMS: atom_id res chain seq x y z
N MET A 1 -31.25 -0.77 5.91
CA MET A 1 -30.27 0.08 5.18
C MET A 1 -29.15 0.48 6.15
N GLY A 2 -28.21 -0.41 6.48
CA GLY A 2 -27.25 -0.17 7.56
C GLY A 2 -25.94 -0.97 7.52
N SER A 3 -25.45 -1.40 6.35
CA SER A 3 -24.24 -2.25 6.26
C SER A 3 -23.01 -1.61 5.61
N HIS A 4 -23.16 -0.44 4.96
CA HIS A 4 -22.02 0.19 4.25
C HIS A 4 -21.09 1.02 5.16
N ALA A 5 -21.57 1.50 6.30
CA ALA A 5 -20.75 2.31 7.23
C ALA A 5 -19.78 1.46 8.06
N GLU A 6 -20.20 0.27 8.50
CA GLU A 6 -19.38 -0.63 9.34
C GLU A 6 -18.20 -1.24 8.56
N GLY A 7 -18.39 -1.58 7.28
CA GLY A 7 -17.31 -2.06 6.41
C GLY A 7 -16.22 -1.01 6.17
N ASN A 8 -16.59 0.27 6.10
CA ASN A 8 -15.64 1.36 5.89
C ASN A 8 -14.86 1.71 7.17
N ALA A 9 -15.52 1.69 8.33
CA ALA A 9 -14.86 1.91 9.63
C ALA A 9 -13.83 0.82 9.97
N MET A 10 -14.15 -0.45 9.70
CA MET A 10 -13.23 -1.58 9.88
C MET A 10 -12.04 -1.50 8.90
N SER A 11 -12.31 -1.11 7.64
CA SER A 11 -11.30 -0.84 6.62
C SER A 11 -10.28 0.23 7.08
N ILE A 12 -10.77 1.34 7.62
CA ILE A 12 -9.95 2.45 8.15
C ILE A 12 -9.15 2.00 9.37
N PHE A 13 -9.75 1.23 10.27
CA PHE A 13 -9.05 0.71 11.44
C PHE A 13 -7.86 -0.18 11.04
N TYR A 14 -8.05 -1.10 10.09
CA TYR A 14 -6.97 -1.95 9.59
C TYR A 14 -5.91 -1.14 8.83
N ALA A 15 -6.32 -0.21 7.97
CA ALA A 15 -5.38 0.67 7.26
C ALA A 15 -4.55 1.51 8.24
N ARG A 16 -5.18 2.05 9.31
CA ARG A 16 -4.48 2.80 10.36
C ARG A 16 -3.59 1.92 11.22
N LYS A 17 -4.01 0.69 11.55
CA LYS A 17 -3.18 -0.26 12.28
C LYS A 17 -1.93 -0.62 11.47
N THR A 18 -2.08 -0.93 10.18
CA THR A 18 -0.95 -1.23 9.29
C THR A 18 -0.11 0.02 9.02
N ALA A 19 -0.71 1.21 8.89
CA ALA A 19 -0.01 2.49 8.75
C ALA A 19 0.80 2.86 10.00
N ARG A 20 0.28 2.57 11.20
CA ARG A 20 1.00 2.74 12.48
C ARG A 20 2.13 1.74 12.61
N ASN A 21 1.91 0.49 12.19
CA ASN A 21 2.93 -0.57 12.23
C ASN A 21 3.98 -0.42 11.13
N SER A 22 3.71 0.42 10.13
CA SER A 22 4.69 0.88 9.16
C SER A 22 5.28 2.20 9.64
N LEU A 23 6.53 2.49 9.30
CA LEU A 23 7.23 3.72 9.70
C LEU A 23 6.64 4.99 9.06
N LEU A 24 5.44 4.89 8.50
CA LEU A 24 4.72 5.95 7.83
C LEU A 24 4.19 6.99 8.79
N VAL A 25 4.17 6.79 10.11
CA VAL A 25 3.54 7.75 11.04
C VAL A 25 4.60 8.46 11.88
N HIS A 26 4.67 9.79 11.79
CA HIS A 26 5.46 10.61 12.71
C HIS A 26 4.83 10.61 14.11
N ARG A 27 5.63 10.48 15.16
CA ARG A 27 5.14 10.25 16.53
C ARG A 27 5.79 11.20 17.54
N HIS A 28 4.97 11.78 18.41
CA HIS A 28 5.27 12.95 19.24
C HIS A 28 6.27 12.74 20.38
N LYS A 29 6.45 11.51 20.86
CA LYS A 29 7.41 11.22 21.94
C LYS A 29 8.78 10.84 21.38
N PRO A 30 9.92 11.16 22.00
CA PRO A 30 11.20 10.53 21.65
C PRO A 30 11.16 9.02 21.90
N LEU A 31 12.02 8.22 21.24
CA LEU A 31 12.00 6.76 21.36
C LEU A 31 12.44 6.29 22.76
N GLU A 32 13.36 7.04 23.36
CA GLU A 32 14.00 6.77 24.65
C GLU A 32 13.05 6.96 25.83
N SER A 33 11.95 7.70 25.65
CA SER A 33 10.95 7.95 26.69
C SER A 33 9.77 6.97 26.66
N LEU A 34 9.82 5.95 25.79
CA LEU A 34 8.72 5.00 25.61
C LEU A 34 8.88 3.81 26.57
N SER A 35 7.75 3.20 26.94
CA SER A 35 7.81 1.88 27.54
C SER A 35 8.34 0.85 26.54
N SER A 36 8.83 -0.30 27.02
CA SER A 36 9.32 -1.38 26.14
C SER A 36 8.29 -1.81 25.10
N ASP A 37 7.03 -1.95 25.51
CA ASP A 37 5.94 -2.33 24.60
C ASP A 37 5.66 -1.25 23.56
N GLU A 38 5.60 0.02 23.99
CA GLU A 38 5.41 1.14 23.06
C GLU A 38 6.58 1.28 22.09
N TYR A 39 7.81 1.04 22.54
CA TYR A 39 9.00 1.06 21.69
C TYR A 39 8.95 -0.03 20.63
N LEU A 40 8.65 -1.27 21.01
CA LEU A 40 8.60 -2.42 20.10
C LEU A 40 7.49 -2.27 19.05
N GLU A 41 6.30 -1.81 19.47
CA GLU A 41 5.19 -1.50 18.56
C GLU A 41 5.51 -0.31 17.66
N ARG A 42 6.23 0.70 18.17
CA ARG A 42 6.58 1.89 17.39
C ARG A 42 7.64 1.68 16.35
N THR A 43 8.67 0.92 16.69
CA THR A 43 9.78 0.63 15.78
C THR A 43 9.42 -0.47 14.78
N GLY A 44 8.29 -1.16 14.98
CA GLY A 44 7.89 -2.32 14.19
C GLY A 44 8.74 -3.57 14.47
N VAL A 45 9.70 -3.49 15.41
CA VAL A 45 10.60 -4.59 15.79
C VAL A 45 9.82 -5.75 16.39
N LYS A 46 8.69 -5.48 17.06
CA LYS A 46 7.84 -6.52 17.64
C LYS A 46 7.47 -7.61 16.63
N LEU A 47 7.04 -7.20 15.43
CA LEU A 47 6.65 -8.13 14.37
C LEU A 47 7.81 -9.07 14.00
N PHE A 48 9.01 -8.51 13.86
CA PHE A 48 10.22 -9.27 13.49
C PHE A 48 10.68 -10.17 14.64
N ALA A 49 10.62 -9.72 15.88
CA ALA A 49 10.95 -10.54 17.04
C ALA A 49 9.99 -11.73 17.20
N GLU A 50 8.67 -11.48 17.11
CA GLU A 50 7.66 -12.53 17.15
C GLU A 50 7.83 -13.54 16.01
N ASP A 51 8.14 -13.06 14.80
CA ASP A 51 8.38 -13.92 13.66
C ASP A 51 9.68 -14.72 13.79
N ALA A 52 10.76 -14.11 14.29
CA ALA A 52 12.02 -14.79 14.54
C ALA A 52 11.85 -15.94 15.54
N ILE A 53 11.05 -15.74 16.59
CA ILE A 53 10.71 -16.79 17.56
C ILE A 53 9.90 -17.91 16.88
N LYS A 54 8.94 -17.57 16.03
CA LYS A 54 8.19 -18.59 15.25
C LYS A 54 9.12 -19.40 14.34
N GLN A 55 10.03 -18.73 13.62
CA GLN A 55 11.01 -19.41 12.77
C GLN A 55 11.94 -20.30 13.59
N LEU A 56 12.42 -19.83 14.75
CA LEU A 56 13.25 -20.63 15.66
C LEU A 56 12.57 -21.95 16.06
N VAL A 57 11.28 -21.89 16.40
CA VAL A 57 10.48 -23.07 16.79
C VAL A 57 10.24 -23.99 15.59
N LEU A 58 9.97 -23.43 14.40
CA LEU A 58 9.74 -24.21 13.17
C LEU A 58 11.01 -24.91 12.70
N ASP A 59 12.13 -24.21 12.72
CA ASP A 59 13.45 -24.72 12.33
C ASP A 59 14.03 -25.71 13.36
N ARG A 60 13.45 -25.76 14.58
CA ARG A 60 13.92 -26.57 15.72
C ARG A 60 15.42 -26.39 15.96
N SER A 61 15.90 -25.16 15.88
CA SER A 61 17.33 -24.88 16.03
C SER A 61 17.78 -25.03 17.47
N ASP A 62 18.87 -25.77 17.66
CA ASP A 62 19.51 -25.96 18.97
C ASP A 62 20.33 -24.72 19.42
N ASN A 63 20.49 -23.71 18.54
CA ASN A 63 21.21 -22.48 18.85
C ASN A 63 20.34 -21.25 18.54
N ALA A 64 19.66 -20.77 19.57
CA ALA A 64 18.78 -19.60 19.47
C ALA A 64 19.50 -18.33 19.03
N VAL A 65 20.71 -18.08 19.54
CA VAL A 65 21.48 -16.87 19.23
C VAL A 65 21.81 -16.82 17.73
N ARG A 66 22.34 -17.91 17.18
CA ARG A 66 22.68 -17.99 15.76
C ARG A 66 21.45 -17.94 14.86
N SER A 67 20.33 -18.49 15.29
CA SER A 67 19.06 -18.39 14.56
C SER A 67 18.54 -16.95 14.50
N PHE A 68 18.57 -16.22 15.62
CA PHE A 68 18.17 -14.83 15.64
C PHE A 68 19.12 -13.96 14.82
N GLU A 69 20.43 -14.17 14.92
CA GLU A 69 21.42 -13.47 14.10
C GLU A 69 21.14 -13.67 12.60
N ARG A 70 20.92 -14.92 12.17
CA ARG A 70 20.59 -15.24 10.78
C ARG A 70 19.28 -14.57 10.34
N TYR A 71 18.25 -14.62 11.18
CA TYR A 71 16.96 -14.00 10.88
C TYR A 71 17.08 -12.48 10.73
N PHE A 72 17.68 -11.78 11.69
CA PHE A 72 17.79 -10.33 11.60
C PHE A 72 18.76 -9.90 10.49
N SER A 73 19.77 -10.71 10.17
CA SER A 73 20.60 -10.50 8.98
C SER A 73 19.77 -10.57 7.69
N SER A 74 18.84 -11.52 7.57
CA SER A 74 17.95 -11.58 6.40
C SER A 74 16.97 -10.40 6.34
N VAL A 75 16.51 -9.89 7.50
CA VAL A 75 15.70 -8.66 7.57
C VAL A 75 16.48 -7.44 7.08
N VAL A 76 17.74 -7.29 7.48
CA VAL A 76 18.63 -6.21 7.02
C VAL A 76 18.89 -6.34 5.51
N MET A 77 19.10 -7.55 5.03
CA MET A 77 19.31 -7.86 3.61
C MET A 77 18.02 -7.92 2.77
N GLN A 78 16.86 -7.64 3.38
CA GLN A 78 15.54 -7.66 2.73
C GLN A 78 15.11 -9.01 2.14
N SER A 79 15.74 -10.13 2.52
CA SER A 79 15.43 -11.47 2.01
C SER A 79 14.46 -12.26 2.89
N HIS A 80 14.10 -11.75 4.08
CA HIS A 80 13.20 -12.41 5.04
C HIS A 80 11.77 -12.66 4.54
N VAL A 81 11.40 -12.08 3.40
CA VAL A 81 10.07 -12.17 2.75
C VAL A 81 9.98 -13.28 1.70
N GLU A 82 11.10 -13.90 1.32
CA GLU A 82 11.12 -14.96 0.31
C GLU A 82 10.27 -16.17 0.74
N GLY A 83 9.38 -16.62 -0.15
CA GLY A 83 8.49 -17.76 0.10
C GLY A 83 7.44 -17.54 1.20
N ARG A 84 7.33 -16.34 1.75
CA ARG A 84 6.39 -16.03 2.84
C ARG A 84 4.97 -15.82 2.30
N LYS A 85 3.98 -16.15 3.14
CA LYS A 85 2.56 -15.91 2.84
C LYS A 85 2.25 -14.42 2.75
N PHE A 86 1.22 -14.07 1.98
CA PHE A 86 0.81 -12.69 1.75
C PHE A 86 0.56 -11.90 3.04
N GLU A 87 -0.01 -12.51 4.08
CA GLU A 87 -0.30 -11.82 5.35
C GLU A 87 0.98 -11.29 6.00
N PHE A 88 2.08 -12.03 5.92
CA PHE A 88 3.37 -11.59 6.42
C PHE A 88 3.98 -10.51 5.53
N VAL A 89 3.95 -10.72 4.21
CA VAL A 89 4.48 -9.76 3.23
C VAL A 89 3.77 -8.41 3.33
N ASN A 90 2.45 -8.41 3.56
CA ASN A 90 1.63 -7.20 3.67
C ASN A 90 1.57 -6.62 5.10
N ALA A 91 2.22 -7.24 6.09
CA ALA A 91 2.08 -6.88 7.50
C ALA A 91 2.58 -5.46 7.83
N ASN A 92 3.59 -4.97 7.11
CA ASN A 92 4.08 -3.60 7.22
C ASN A 92 4.77 -3.15 5.93
N VAL A 93 5.06 -1.85 5.82
CA VAL A 93 5.72 -1.28 4.64
C VAL A 93 7.11 -1.85 4.39
N ARG A 94 7.88 -2.20 5.44
CA ARG A 94 9.23 -2.74 5.30
C ARG A 94 9.20 -4.10 4.60
N ASN A 95 8.25 -4.96 4.95
CA ASN A 95 8.04 -6.25 4.28
C ASN A 95 7.59 -6.05 2.84
N ARG A 96 6.70 -5.10 2.58
CA ARG A 96 6.27 -4.80 1.20
C ARG A 96 7.41 -4.29 0.33
N VAL A 97 8.23 -3.37 0.85
CA VAL A 97 9.42 -2.86 0.14
C VAL A 97 10.41 -3.98 -0.12
N ALA A 98 10.73 -4.78 0.90
CA ALA A 98 11.60 -5.95 0.75
C ALA A 98 11.07 -6.91 -0.33
N PHE A 99 9.76 -7.12 -0.39
CA PHE A 99 9.13 -7.98 -1.38
C PHE A 99 9.20 -7.38 -2.78
N ILE A 100 9.05 -6.06 -2.94
CA ILE A 100 9.29 -5.40 -4.23
C ILE A 100 10.73 -5.60 -4.68
N SER A 101 11.72 -5.37 -3.81
CA SER A 101 13.14 -5.60 -4.12
C SER A 101 13.41 -7.04 -4.55
N TYR A 102 12.82 -8.00 -3.83
CA TYR A 102 12.89 -9.43 -4.18
C TYR A 102 12.27 -9.73 -5.55
N LEU A 103 11.12 -9.14 -5.87
CA LEU A 103 10.49 -9.31 -7.19
C LEU A 103 11.30 -8.66 -8.32
N GLU A 104 11.87 -7.47 -8.09
CA GLU A 104 12.75 -6.79 -9.06
C GLU A 104 13.94 -7.66 -9.45
N GLN A 105 14.56 -8.31 -8.47
CA GLN A 105 15.65 -9.26 -8.72
C GLN A 105 15.15 -10.48 -9.50
N ASN A 106 14.01 -11.05 -9.12
CA ASN A 106 13.47 -12.26 -9.74
C ASN A 106 12.85 -12.05 -11.14
N PHE A 107 12.48 -10.82 -11.47
CA PHE A 107 11.93 -10.44 -12.77
C PHE A 107 12.91 -9.63 -13.62
N SER A 108 14.17 -9.51 -13.21
CA SER A 108 15.21 -8.77 -13.93
C SER A 108 15.45 -9.25 -15.37
N SER A 109 15.13 -10.52 -15.67
CA SER A 109 15.26 -11.09 -17.02
C SER A 109 14.01 -10.95 -17.88
N VAL A 110 12.92 -10.37 -17.37
CA VAL A 110 11.69 -10.15 -18.14
C VAL A 110 11.88 -8.90 -19.00
N ASP A 111 11.70 -9.03 -20.31
CA ASP A 111 11.76 -7.89 -21.23
C ASP A 111 10.66 -6.88 -20.90
N ASP A 112 11.00 -5.58 -20.83
CA ASP A 112 10.07 -4.48 -20.57
C ASP A 112 8.89 -4.46 -21.57
N ASN A 113 9.13 -4.93 -22.80
CA ASN A 113 8.14 -5.03 -23.87
C ASN A 113 7.26 -6.28 -23.78
N THR A 114 7.53 -7.19 -22.84
CA THR A 114 6.69 -8.36 -22.60
C THR A 114 5.28 -7.89 -22.26
N GLU A 115 4.30 -8.23 -23.09
CA GLU A 115 2.92 -7.89 -22.82
C GLU A 115 2.23 -9.03 -22.05
N LEU A 116 1.63 -8.68 -20.92
CA LEU A 116 0.96 -9.61 -20.02
C LEU A 116 -0.48 -9.15 -19.78
N THR A 117 -1.38 -10.09 -19.52
CA THR A 117 -2.68 -9.76 -18.93
C THR A 117 -2.52 -9.47 -17.43
N VAL A 118 -3.55 -8.87 -16.82
CA VAL A 118 -3.58 -8.65 -15.36
C VAL A 118 -3.56 -9.99 -14.60
N GLU A 119 -4.17 -11.03 -15.16
CA GLU A 119 -4.16 -12.37 -14.55
C GLU A 119 -2.78 -13.02 -14.68
N ASP A 120 -2.07 -12.88 -15.81
CA ASP A 120 -0.70 -13.39 -15.95
C ASP A 120 0.22 -12.76 -14.88
N MET A 121 0.11 -11.45 -14.68
CA MET A 121 0.85 -10.75 -13.64
C MET A 121 0.49 -11.24 -12.24
N HIS A 122 -0.80 -11.46 -11.96
CA HIS A 122 -1.24 -12.04 -10.68
C HIS A 122 -0.64 -13.44 -10.46
N GLN A 123 -0.60 -14.29 -11.49
CA GLN A 123 -0.04 -15.63 -11.40
C GLN A 123 1.47 -15.60 -11.11
N LEU A 124 2.22 -14.69 -11.74
CA LEU A 124 3.63 -14.49 -11.45
C LEU A 124 3.85 -14.08 -9.99
N LEU A 125 3.01 -13.21 -9.44
CA LEU A 125 3.08 -12.81 -8.03
C LEU A 125 2.69 -13.95 -7.08
N ALA A 126 1.65 -14.72 -7.42
CA ALA A 126 1.17 -15.85 -6.62
C ALA A 126 2.18 -17.01 -6.58
N LEU A 127 2.99 -17.19 -7.63
CA LEU A 127 4.11 -18.14 -7.63
C LEU A 127 5.17 -17.77 -6.58
N ARG A 128 5.38 -16.47 -6.35
CA ARG A 128 6.41 -15.94 -5.45
C ARG A 128 5.91 -15.73 -4.02
N CYS A 129 4.61 -15.54 -3.84
CA CYS A 129 3.97 -15.27 -2.56
C CYS A 129 2.71 -16.12 -2.40
N PRO A 130 2.76 -17.22 -1.64
CA PRO A 130 1.59 -18.05 -1.38
C PRO A 130 0.43 -17.24 -0.80
N GLY A 131 -0.77 -17.45 -1.36
CA GLY A 131 -1.98 -16.74 -0.95
C GLY A 131 -2.10 -15.30 -1.47
N PHE A 132 -1.29 -14.90 -2.47
CA PHE A 132 -1.37 -13.56 -3.03
C PHE A 132 -2.78 -13.25 -3.61
N PRO A 133 -3.47 -12.20 -3.12
CA PRO A 133 -4.86 -11.96 -3.50
C PRO A 133 -5.02 -11.23 -4.84
N ARG A 134 -5.96 -11.71 -5.67
CA ARG A 134 -6.29 -11.11 -6.97
C ARG A 134 -6.70 -9.63 -6.89
N HIS A 135 -7.44 -9.26 -5.85
CA HIS A 135 -7.96 -7.90 -5.72
C HIS A 135 -6.85 -6.83 -5.64
N VAL A 136 -5.63 -7.18 -5.23
CA VAL A 136 -4.49 -6.25 -5.21
C VAL A 136 -4.12 -5.83 -6.64
N MET A 137 -4.10 -6.77 -7.57
CA MET A 137 -3.86 -6.47 -8.99
C MET A 137 -5.03 -5.74 -9.62
N SER A 138 -6.28 -6.12 -9.29
CA SER A 138 -7.47 -5.39 -9.74
C SER A 138 -7.46 -3.94 -9.27
N GLN A 139 -7.08 -3.70 -8.01
CA GLN A 139 -6.94 -2.34 -7.46
C GLN A 139 -5.82 -1.57 -8.16
N ALA A 140 -4.65 -2.19 -8.35
CA ALA A 140 -3.50 -1.57 -9.00
C ALA A 140 -3.79 -1.14 -10.43
N THR A 141 -4.68 -1.86 -11.12
CA THR A 141 -4.99 -1.66 -12.55
C THR A 141 -6.36 -1.03 -12.79
N ALA A 142 -7.09 -0.62 -11.76
CA ALA A 142 -8.45 -0.09 -11.87
C ALA A 142 -8.60 1.15 -12.77
N HIS A 143 -7.51 1.89 -12.99
CA HIS A 143 -7.46 3.07 -13.86
C HIS A 143 -7.12 2.72 -15.33
N ILE A 144 -6.87 1.45 -15.64
CA ILE A 144 -6.56 0.95 -16.97
C ILE A 144 -7.84 0.35 -17.56
N ASP A 145 -8.19 0.76 -18.78
CA ASP A 145 -9.33 0.16 -19.49
C ASP A 145 -8.99 -1.26 -19.96
N ILE A 146 -9.30 -2.23 -19.10
CA ILE A 146 -9.08 -3.66 -19.33
C ILE A 146 -10.21 -4.34 -20.12
N THR A 147 -11.31 -3.63 -20.41
CA THR A 147 -12.51 -4.21 -21.06
C THR A 147 -12.26 -4.71 -22.49
N ARG A 148 -11.13 -4.31 -23.09
CA ARG A 148 -10.71 -4.73 -24.43
C ARG A 148 -9.71 -5.89 -24.44
N GLY A 149 -9.43 -6.50 -23.30
CA GLY A 149 -8.38 -7.52 -23.17
C GLY A 149 -6.98 -7.05 -23.58
N PRO A 150 -6.53 -5.84 -23.21
CA PRO A 150 -5.22 -5.40 -23.62
C PRO A 150 -4.19 -6.20 -22.83
N LYS A 151 -3.31 -6.90 -23.54
CA LYS A 151 -2.01 -7.19 -22.97
C LYS A 151 -1.36 -5.83 -22.66
N ILE A 152 -0.79 -5.71 -21.47
CA ILE A 152 -0.16 -4.49 -20.97
C ILE A 152 1.30 -4.82 -20.77
N HIS A 153 2.19 -3.91 -21.18
CA HIS A 153 3.61 -4.01 -20.93
C HIS A 153 3.90 -4.32 -19.46
N PHE A 154 4.73 -5.33 -19.21
CA PHE A 154 5.14 -5.81 -17.90
C PHE A 154 5.60 -4.64 -17.01
N ARG A 155 6.45 -3.75 -17.53
CA ARG A 155 6.94 -2.59 -16.81
C ARG A 155 5.81 -1.69 -16.27
N ARG A 156 4.75 -1.48 -17.06
CA ARG A 156 3.59 -0.69 -16.65
C ARG A 156 2.81 -1.40 -15.55
N LEU A 157 2.51 -2.70 -15.74
CA LEU A 157 1.81 -3.50 -14.72
C LEU A 157 2.57 -3.53 -13.40
N PHE A 158 3.88 -3.79 -13.46
CA PHE A 158 4.74 -3.86 -12.29
C PHE A 158 4.85 -2.51 -11.60
N THR A 159 4.94 -1.40 -12.34
CA THR A 159 4.93 -0.05 -11.76
C THR A 159 3.61 0.25 -11.04
N CYS A 160 2.47 -0.05 -11.67
CA CYS A 160 1.16 0.12 -11.05
C CYS A 160 1.02 -0.74 -9.78
N PHE A 161 1.47 -1.99 -9.83
CA PHE A 161 1.52 -2.88 -8.67
C PHE A 161 2.38 -2.32 -7.54
N LYS A 162 3.63 -1.92 -7.82
CA LYS A 162 4.56 -1.34 -6.82
C LYS A 162 3.91 -0.16 -6.10
N ALA A 163 3.38 0.80 -6.85
CA ALA A 163 2.73 1.98 -6.30
C ALA A 163 1.51 1.60 -5.43
N CYS A 164 0.63 0.76 -5.95
CA CYS A 164 -0.58 0.35 -5.25
C CYS A 164 -0.30 -0.48 -3.99
N PHE A 165 0.72 -1.33 -4.04
CA PHE A 165 1.05 -2.25 -2.96
C PHE A 165 1.80 -1.55 -1.83
N VAL A 166 2.84 -0.77 -2.14
CA VAL A 166 3.64 -0.08 -1.12
C VAL A 166 2.83 1.02 -0.43
N TYR A 167 2.08 1.80 -1.20
CA TYR A 167 1.33 2.98 -0.72
C TYR A 167 -0.15 2.70 -0.46
N ASN A 168 -0.55 1.44 -0.28
CA ASN A 168 -1.96 1.07 -0.16
C ASN A 168 -2.69 1.86 0.93
N GLU A 169 -2.06 2.07 2.09
CA GLU A 169 -2.63 2.81 3.21
C GLU A 169 -2.84 4.28 2.86
N PHE A 170 -1.86 4.91 2.23
CA PHE A 170 -1.96 6.30 1.77
C PHE A 170 -3.04 6.45 0.69
N LEU A 171 -3.09 5.52 -0.26
CA LEU A 171 -4.10 5.53 -1.32
C LEU A 171 -5.50 5.33 -0.77
N ARG A 172 -5.69 4.44 0.22
CA ARG A 172 -6.97 4.25 0.92
C ARG A 172 -7.36 5.48 1.72
N TYR A 173 -6.43 6.04 2.47
CA TYR A 173 -6.66 7.27 3.23
C TYR A 173 -7.10 8.41 2.32
N THR A 174 -6.42 8.59 1.18
CA THR A 174 -6.78 9.59 0.18
C THR A 174 -8.15 9.27 -0.43
N HIS A 175 -8.39 8.02 -0.85
CA HIS A 175 -9.68 7.59 -1.38
C HIS A 175 -10.84 7.90 -0.44
N ASP A 176 -10.66 7.72 0.87
CA ASP A 176 -11.70 8.02 1.86
C ASP A 176 -11.99 9.52 1.95
N ILE A 177 -10.97 10.38 1.87
CA ILE A 177 -11.14 11.84 1.80
C ILE A 177 -11.92 12.21 0.53
N TYR A 178 -11.54 11.64 -0.61
CA TYR A 178 -12.30 11.81 -1.85
C TYR A 178 -13.76 11.38 -1.67
N GLY A 179 -14.01 10.22 -1.06
CA GLY A 179 -15.35 9.70 -0.78
C GLY A 179 -16.17 10.60 0.14
N GLN A 180 -15.55 11.27 1.11
CA GLN A 180 -16.21 12.25 1.99
C GLN A 180 -16.55 13.55 1.26
N VAL A 181 -15.64 14.04 0.42
CA VAL A 181 -15.90 15.24 -0.39
C VAL A 181 -16.97 14.98 -1.45
N LEU A 182 -17.03 13.75 -1.99
CA LEU A 182 -18.00 13.28 -2.99
C LEU A 182 -19.38 12.94 -2.41
N GLN A 183 -19.78 13.55 -1.28
CA GLN A 183 -21.12 13.35 -0.72
C GLN A 183 -22.09 14.49 -1.10
N GLY A 184 -23.38 14.14 -1.15
CA GLY A 184 -24.48 15.10 -1.33
C GLY A 184 -24.42 15.87 -2.65
N ASP A 185 -24.54 17.20 -2.57
CA ASP A 185 -24.63 18.09 -3.72
C ASP A 185 -23.32 18.18 -4.52
N THR A 186 -22.18 17.87 -3.89
CA THR A 186 -20.87 17.85 -4.57
C THR A 186 -20.81 16.73 -5.62
N LYS A 187 -21.43 15.58 -5.35
CA LYS A 187 -21.52 14.46 -6.30
C LYS A 187 -22.39 14.82 -7.49
N LYS A 188 -23.56 15.41 -7.24
CA LYS A 188 -24.49 15.86 -8.28
C LYS A 188 -23.84 16.90 -9.19
N ALA A 189 -23.07 17.83 -8.62
CA ALA A 189 -22.30 18.81 -9.38
C ALA A 189 -21.21 18.16 -10.25
N LEU A 190 -20.51 17.14 -9.73
CA LEU A 190 -19.49 16.42 -10.51
C LEU A 190 -20.10 15.55 -11.63
N ASP A 191 -21.22 14.88 -11.36
CA ASP A 191 -21.93 14.09 -12.37
C ASP A 191 -22.46 15.00 -13.50
N SER A 192 -22.95 16.21 -13.17
CA SER A 192 -23.30 17.25 -14.16
C SER A 192 -22.08 17.64 -15.01
N VAL A 193 -20.92 17.83 -14.38
CA VAL A 193 -19.66 18.17 -15.07
C VAL A 193 -19.17 17.06 -15.99
N LEU A 194 -19.18 15.80 -15.55
CA LEU A 194 -18.78 14.65 -16.36
C LEU A 194 -19.68 14.50 -17.59
N THR A 195 -20.98 14.80 -17.44
CA THR A 195 -21.95 14.83 -18.53
C THR A 195 -21.70 16.02 -19.47
N GLU A 196 -21.35 17.20 -18.95
CA GLU A 196 -21.03 18.41 -19.73
C GLU A 196 -19.70 18.33 -20.49
N ILE A 197 -18.70 17.62 -19.95
CA ILE A 197 -17.43 17.34 -20.62
C ILE A 197 -17.66 16.51 -21.89
N GLN A 198 -18.64 15.61 -21.88
CA GLN A 198 -19.05 14.84 -23.05
C GLN A 198 -19.81 15.70 -24.09
N THR A 199 -20.40 16.84 -23.69
CA THR A 199 -21.24 17.71 -24.54
C THR A 199 -20.60 19.05 -24.94
N SER A 200 -19.27 19.18 -24.83
CA SER A 200 -18.41 20.24 -25.42
C SER A 200 -18.23 21.57 -24.66
N ASP A 201 -18.84 21.79 -23.50
CA ASP A 201 -18.75 23.08 -22.78
C ASP A 201 -17.55 23.14 -21.79
N ARG A 202 -16.33 23.10 -22.34
CA ARG A 202 -15.06 22.84 -21.61
C ARG A 202 -14.71 23.83 -20.49
N ARG A 203 -15.14 25.10 -20.57
CA ARG A 203 -14.75 26.15 -19.61
C ARG A 203 -15.45 26.01 -18.26
N ARG A 204 -16.75 25.68 -18.26
CA ARG A 204 -17.54 25.54 -17.03
C ARG A 204 -17.14 24.28 -16.26
N SER A 205 -16.89 23.19 -16.99
CA SER A 205 -16.35 21.94 -16.46
C SER A 205 -14.99 22.12 -15.78
N SER A 206 -14.11 22.96 -16.35
CA SER A 206 -12.78 23.24 -15.79
C SER A 206 -12.83 23.99 -14.45
N VAL A 207 -13.74 24.96 -14.29
CA VAL A 207 -13.89 25.72 -13.04
C VAL A 207 -14.45 24.83 -11.92
N ILE A 208 -15.40 23.96 -12.22
CA ILE A 208 -15.99 23.06 -11.22
C ILE A 208 -14.99 21.97 -10.81
N ALA A 209 -14.23 21.42 -11.77
CA ALA A 209 -13.14 20.49 -11.47
C ALA A 209 -12.05 21.15 -10.61
N ALA A 210 -11.70 22.42 -10.87
CA ALA A 210 -10.74 23.17 -10.06
C ALA A 210 -11.23 23.39 -8.62
N LYS A 211 -12.49 23.81 -8.44
CA LYS A 211 -13.10 23.98 -7.10
C LYS A 211 -13.18 22.66 -6.33
N PHE A 212 -13.44 21.56 -7.02
CA PHE A 212 -13.43 20.23 -6.42
C PHE A 212 -12.02 19.84 -5.98
N GLY A 213 -11.02 20.01 -6.85
CA GLY A 213 -9.61 19.78 -6.54
C GLY A 213 -9.14 20.61 -5.34
N GLU A 214 -9.52 21.89 -5.29
CA GLU A 214 -9.21 22.78 -4.15
C GLU A 214 -9.80 22.27 -2.84
N LYS A 215 -11.08 21.85 -2.83
CA LYS A 215 -11.73 21.27 -1.64
C LYS A 215 -11.03 20.00 -1.15
N ILE A 216 -10.59 19.14 -2.07
CA ILE A 216 -9.81 17.94 -1.75
C ILE A 216 -8.46 18.33 -1.12
N VAL A 217 -7.73 19.26 -1.74
CA VAL A 217 -6.41 19.72 -1.25
C VAL A 217 -6.55 20.33 0.14
N LEU A 218 -7.55 21.17 0.37
CA LEU A 218 -7.81 21.76 1.69
C LEU A 218 -8.14 20.70 2.74
N GLN A 219 -8.93 19.67 2.40
CA GLN A 219 -9.18 18.58 3.34
C GLN A 219 -7.95 17.71 3.60
N LEU A 220 -7.12 17.46 2.58
CA LEU A 220 -5.84 16.76 2.77
C LEU A 220 -4.90 17.56 3.66
N GLN A 221 -4.80 18.88 3.47
CA GLN A 221 -3.98 19.78 4.29
C GLN A 221 -4.52 19.88 5.73
N ALA A 222 -5.83 20.04 5.90
CA ALA A 222 -6.47 20.06 7.20
C ALA A 222 -6.26 18.75 7.94
N ALA A 223 -6.45 17.62 7.25
CA ALA A 223 -6.23 16.30 7.82
C ALA A 223 -4.74 16.06 8.13
N HIS A 224 -3.81 16.53 7.30
CA HIS A 224 -2.38 16.50 7.61
C HIS A 224 -2.02 17.35 8.84
N THR A 225 -2.67 18.50 9.00
CA THR A 225 -2.41 19.44 10.12
C THR A 225 -3.06 18.97 11.42
N SER A 226 -4.26 18.39 11.35
CA SER A 226 -5.01 17.91 12.52
C SER A 226 -4.53 16.54 13.00
N THR A 227 -3.95 15.74 12.10
CA THR A 227 -3.45 14.42 12.45
C THR A 227 -2.02 14.56 12.95
N SER A 228 -1.84 14.26 14.24
CA SER A 228 -0.54 14.06 14.87
C SER A 228 0.33 12.99 14.16
N GLU A 229 -0.28 12.19 13.29
CA GLU A 229 0.29 11.12 12.50
C GLU A 229 0.63 11.62 11.08
N GLN A 230 1.79 12.25 10.90
CA GLN A 230 2.24 12.66 9.56
C GLN A 230 2.66 11.42 8.76
N PHE A 231 2.05 11.21 7.59
CA PHE A 231 2.47 10.19 6.64
C PHE A 231 3.88 10.50 6.10
N VAL A 232 4.91 9.82 6.61
CA VAL A 232 6.25 9.81 6.01
C VAL A 232 6.21 8.84 4.85
N VAL A 233 6.07 9.38 3.64
CA VAL A 233 6.25 8.60 2.42
C VAL A 233 7.72 8.18 2.40
N PRO A 234 8.05 6.87 2.49
CA PRO A 234 9.44 6.46 2.38
C PRO A 234 9.95 6.96 1.03
N PRO A 235 11.13 7.60 0.99
CA PRO A 235 11.69 8.09 -0.27
C PRO A 235 11.73 6.93 -1.27
N ILE A 236 11.27 7.19 -2.49
CA ILE A 236 11.49 6.30 -3.64
C ILE A 236 12.95 6.46 -4.09
N GLU A 237 13.89 6.37 -3.14
CA GLU A 237 15.26 6.01 -3.44
C GLU A 237 15.36 4.50 -3.25
N ILE A 238 14.54 3.79 -4.02
CA ILE A 238 14.91 2.45 -4.48
C ILE A 238 16.04 2.76 -5.46
N ALA A 239 17.26 2.38 -5.10
CA ALA A 239 18.46 2.64 -5.90
C ALA A 239 18.16 2.42 -7.39
N LEU A 240 18.30 3.50 -8.17
CA LEU A 240 18.42 3.44 -9.62
C LEU A 240 19.65 2.61 -9.99
#